data_AF-A0A920C352-F1
#
_entry.id   AF-A0A920C352-F1
#
_cell.length_a   1.000
_cell.length_b   1.000
_cell.length_c   1.000
_cell.angle_alpha   90.00
_cell.angle_beta   90.00
_cell.angle_gamma   90.00
#
_symmetry.space_group_name_H-M   'P 1'
#
loop_
_entity.id
_entity.type
_entity.pdbx_description
1 polymer ?
#
loop_
_entity_poly.entity_id
_entity_poly.type
_entity_poly.pdbx_seq_one_letter_code
_entity_poly.pdbx_strand_id
1 'polypeptide(L)' 'MSELNTLNKQIEAKLKEMYAVYERDPNDPTLLKLSQSLDKLLNQLDRFSNKTLIQRNNR' A
#
# COMPACT_ATOMS: atom_id res chain seq x y z
N MET A 1 -14.00 -1.96 -12.56
CA MET A 1 -13.14 -2.44 -11.45
C MET A 1 -13.06 -1.30 -10.44
N SER A 2 -13.33 -1.51 -9.14
CA SER A 2 -13.39 -0.41 -8.17
C SER A 2 -12.00 0.20 -7.91
N GLU A 3 -11.94 1.48 -7.55
CA GLU A 3 -10.69 2.16 -7.15
C GLU A 3 -9.97 1.41 -6.02
N LEU A 4 -10.73 0.89 -5.05
CA LEU A 4 -10.22 0.07 -3.96
C LEU A 4 -9.57 -1.25 -4.44
N ASN A 5 -10.17 -1.93 -5.43
CA ASN A 5 -9.55 -3.13 -6.01
C ASN A 5 -8.25 -2.80 -6.77
N THR A 6 -8.16 -1.63 -7.38
CA THR A 6 -6.94 -1.18 -8.06
C THR A 6 -5.84 -0.88 -7.05
N LEU A 7 -6.18 -0.20 -5.95
CA LEU A 7 -5.25 0.11 -4.87
C LEU A 7 -4.72 -1.17 -4.19
N ASN A 8 -5.60 -2.14 -3.91
CA ASN A 8 -5.20 -3.42 -3.35
C ASN A 8 -4.22 -4.17 -4.26
N LYS A 9 -4.46 -4.19 -5.57
CA LYS A 9 -3.52 -4.80 -6.54
C LYS A 9 -2.16 -4.11 -6.56
N GLN A 10 -2.13 -2.79 -6.44
CA GLN A 10 -0.87 -2.04 -6.37
C GLN A 10 -0.11 -2.35 -5.08
N ILE A 11 -0.81 -2.46 -3.95
CA ILE A 11 -0.21 -2.85 -2.66
C ILE A 11 0.39 -4.25 -2.74
N GLU A 12 -0.36 -5.24 -3.26
CA GLU A 12 0.13 -6.61 -3.43
C GLU A 12 1.34 -6.69 -4.35
N ALA A 13 1.33 -5.96 -5.46
CA ALA A 13 2.47 -5.91 -6.39
C ALA A 13 3.71 -5.32 -5.71
N LYS A 14 3.54 -4.22 -4.96
CA LYS A 14 4.64 -3.57 -4.25
C LYS A 14 5.19 -4.42 -3.11
N LEU A 15 4.34 -5.16 -2.39
CA LEU A 15 4.75 -6.13 -1.38
C LEU A 15 5.62 -7.25 -1.99
N LYS A 16 5.19 -7.83 -3.11
CA LYS A 16 5.97 -8.86 -3.81
C LYS A 16 7.34 -8.35 -4.26
N GLU A 17 7.39 -7.13 -4.79
CA GLU A 17 8.64 -6.48 -5.18
C GLU A 17 9.57 -6.28 -3.97
N MET A 18 9.04 -5.76 -2.87
CA MET A 18 9.82 -5.56 -1.64
C MET A 18 10.37 -6.87 -1.08
N TYR A 19 9.55 -7.92 -1.03
CA TYR A 19 10.00 -9.23 -0.56
C TYR A 19 11.05 -9.85 -1.48
N ALA A 20 10.89 -9.75 -2.80
CA ALA A 20 11.89 -10.25 -3.74
C ALA A 20 13.25 -9.56 -3.59
N VAL A 21 13.26 -8.24 -3.31
CA VAL A 21 14.50 -7.52 -3.00
C VAL A 21 15.06 -7.97 -1.65
N TYR A 22 14.21 -8.11 -0.63
CA TYR A 22 14.62 -8.49 0.73
C TYR A 22 15.24 -9.89 0.78
N GLU A 23 14.63 -10.85 0.07
CA GLU A 23 15.13 -12.22 -0.05
C GLU A 23 16.51 -12.26 -0.73
N ARG A 24 16.76 -11.37 -1.69
CA ARG A 24 18.04 -11.27 -2.40
C ARG A 24 19.11 -10.63 -1.53
N ASP A 25 18.81 -9.47 -0.95
CA ASP A 25 19.71 -8.75 -0.05
C ASP A 25 18.90 -7.90 0.95
N PRO A 26 18.86 -8.27 2.24
CA PRO A 26 18.11 -7.55 3.25
C PRO A 26 18.71 -6.17 3.57
N ASN A 27 19.94 -5.87 3.14
CA ASN A 27 20.58 -4.56 3.31
C ASN A 27 20.52 -3.71 2.03
N ASP A 28 19.81 -4.17 0.99
CA ASP A 28 19.71 -3.45 -0.27
C ASP A 28 19.10 -2.05 -0.02
N PRO A 29 19.78 -0.96 -0.39
CA PRO A 29 19.30 0.41 -0.15
C PRO A 29 17.98 0.71 -0.89
N THR A 30 17.60 -0.11 -1.87
CA THR A 30 16.31 0.00 -2.56
C THR A 30 15.14 -0.44 -1.69
N LEU A 31 15.36 -1.29 -0.67
CA LEU A 31 14.31 -1.70 0.27
C LEU A 31 13.66 -0.51 0.98
N LEU A 32 14.47 0.46 1.39
CA LEU A 32 13.97 1.67 2.05
C LEU A 32 13.03 2.47 1.12
N LYS A 33 13.35 2.53 -0.17
CA LYS A 33 12.50 3.24 -1.15
C LYS A 33 11.20 2.47 -1.41
N LEU A 34 11.28 1.14 -1.43
CA LEU A 34 10.11 0.27 -1.62
C LEU A 34 9.17 0.33 -0.41
N SER A 35 9.71 0.30 0.82
CA SER A 35 8.91 0.42 2.05
C SER A 35 8.21 1.77 2.13
N GLN A 36 8.91 2.88 1.85
CA GLN A 36 8.29 4.21 1.80
C GLN A 36 7.20 4.33 0.73
N SER A 37 7.36 3.65 -0.40
CA SER A 37 6.35 3.63 -1.47
C SER A 37 5.13 2.80 -1.07
N LEU A 38 5.35 1.66 -0.40
CA LEU A 38 4.29 0.83 0.16
C LEU A 38 3.48 1.60 1.22
N ASP A 39 4.16 2.31 2.12
CA ASP A 39 3.52 3.15 3.15
C ASP A 39 2.59 4.20 2.53
N LYS A 40 2.96 4.81 1.41
CA LYS A 40 2.08 5.76 0.72
C LYS A 40 0.79 5.09 0.24
N LEU A 41 0.88 3.88 -0.31
CA LEU A 41 -0.29 3.12 -0.77
C LEU A 41 -1.19 2.69 0.40
N LEU A 42 -0.59 2.26 1.52
CA LEU A 42 -1.32 1.90 2.74
C LEU A 42 -2.03 3.11 3.35
N ASN A 43 -1.37 4.27 3.39
CA ASN A 43 -1.99 5.51 3.82
C ASN A 43 -3.14 5.96 2.90
N GLN A 44 -3.03 5.72 1.60
CA GLN A 44 -4.16 5.95 0.68
C GLN A 44 -5.32 5.01 0.99
N LEU A 45 -5.05 3.73 1.27
CA LEU A 45 -6.08 2.75 1.60
C LEU A 45 -6.80 3.11 2.90
N ASP A 46 -6.04 3.49 3.93
CA ASP A 46 -6.58 3.98 5.19
C ASP A 46 -7.49 5.20 5.00
N ARG A 47 -7.08 6.16 4.17
CA ARG A 47 -7.92 7.32 3.81
C ARG A 47 -9.21 6.92 3.09
N PHE A 48 -9.16 5.92 2.20
CA PHE A 48 -10.38 5.39 1.56
C PHE A 48 -11.32 4.76 2.60
N SER A 49 -10.78 4.00 3.55
CA SER A 49 -11.54 3.38 4.64
C SER A 49 -12.17 4.46 5.55
N ASN A 50 -11.39 5.45 5.96
CA ASN A 50 -11.80 6.52 6.86
C ASN A 50 -12.79 7.50 6.20
N LYS A 51 -12.65 7.81 4.91
CA LYS A 51 -13.68 8.55 4.13
C LYS A 51 -15.02 7.81 4.10
N THR A 52 -14.99 6.49 4.14
CA THR A 52 -16.22 5.66 4.13
C THR A 52 -16.90 5.67 5.50
N LEU A 53 -16.13 5.78 6.59
CA LEU A 53 -16.64 5.92 7.96
C LEU A 53 -17.24 7.31 8.24
N ILE A 54 -16.57 8.39 7.81
CA ILE A 54 -17.09 9.76 7.99
C ILE A 54 -18.38 9.99 7.19
N GLN A 55 -18.56 9.35 6.03
CA GLN A 55 -19.81 9.44 5.26
C GLN A 55 -20.96 8.61 5.85
N ARG A 56 -20.67 7.58 6.65
CA ARG A 56 -21.69 6.73 7.30
C ARG A 56 -22.27 7.34 8.58
N ASN A 57 -21.50 8.15 9.29
CA ASN A 57 -21.92 8.75 10.56
C ASN A 57 -22.69 10.09 10.40
N ASN A 58 -22.88 10.59 9.18
CA ASN A 58 -23.63 11.81 8.87
C ASN A 58 -24.97 11.53 8.16
N ARG A 59 -25.57 10.35 8.38
CA ARG A 59 -26.92 10.01 7.89
C ARG A 59 -27.87 9.73 9.04
#